data_AF-A0A137R1C7-F1
#
_entry.id   AF-A0A137R1C7-F1
#
_cell.length_a   1.000
_cell.length_b   1.000
_cell.length_c   1.000
_cell.angle_alpha   90.00
_cell.angle_beta   90.00
_cell.angle_gamma   90.00
#
_symmetry.space_group_name_H-M   'P 1'
#
loop_
_entity.id
_entity.type
_entity.pdbx_description
1 polymer ?
#
loop_
_entity_poly.entity_id
_entity_poly.type
_entity_poly.pdbx_seq_one_letter_code
_entity_poly.pdbx_strand_id
1 'polypeptide(L)'
;FSGLALFTAVLQTFFGFLASFINGRSPLLYIFGKIAGAASIATWVWIGILFRFNNRPLSTHPLTRSLAHFTSFVVLGLAWLGIGIMLVTQVVFECRSKDLWCAASSFSATLAFLTGTFCKFNVPLFFIYLSPFTDFNFVLFVLS
;
A
#
# COMPACT_ATOMS: atom_id res chain seq x y z
N PHE A 1 4.37 -12.11 -3.45
CA PHE A 1 4.48 -10.64 -3.33
C PHE A 1 3.35 -10.02 -2.50
N SER A 2 2.09 -10.40 -2.68
CA SER A 2 0.96 -9.91 -1.86
C SER A 2 1.13 -10.08 -0.33
N GLY A 3 1.82 -11.12 0.14
CA GLY A 3 2.18 -11.30 1.56
C GLY A 3 3.19 -10.27 2.10
N LEU A 4 4.12 -9.79 1.26
CA LEU A 4 5.06 -8.73 1.67
C LEU A 4 4.38 -7.36 1.75
N ALA A 5 3.41 -7.09 0.85
CA ALA A 5 2.57 -5.90 0.93
C ALA A 5 1.71 -5.90 2.21
N LEU A 6 1.17 -7.06 2.60
CA LEU A 6 0.48 -7.24 3.88
C LEU A 6 1.41 -6.98 5.07
N PHE A 7 2.59 -7.60 5.08
CA PHE A 7 3.55 -7.47 6.17
C PHE A 7 4.00 -6.01 6.36
N THR A 8 4.32 -5.32 5.27
CA THR A 8 4.71 -3.91 5.30
C THR A 8 3.55 -2.99 5.72
N ALA A 9 2.31 -3.27 5.31
CA ALA A 9 1.13 -2.55 5.78
C ALA A 9 0.84 -2.78 7.28
N VAL A 10 1.08 -3.97 7.81
CA VAL A 10 0.94 -4.21 9.27
C VAL A 10 1.99 -3.42 10.03
N LEU A 11 3.26 -3.47 9.61
CA LEU A 11 4.32 -2.67 10.22
C LEU A 11 4.04 -1.16 10.12
N GLN A 12 3.55 -0.70 8.97
CA GLN A 12 3.17 0.69 8.77
C GLN A 12 2.02 1.13 9.67
N THR A 13 1.14 0.22 10.08
CA THR A 13 0.11 0.50 11.08
C THR A 13 0.79 0.82 12.42
N PHE A 14 1.73 0.00 12.88
CA PHE A 14 2.47 0.24 14.12
C PHE A 14 3.28 1.56 14.08
N PHE A 15 4.11 1.75 13.05
CA PHE A 15 4.97 2.93 12.96
C PHE A 15 4.19 4.22 12.63
N GLY A 16 3.13 4.13 11.82
CA GLY A 16 2.25 5.25 11.50
C GLY A 16 1.40 5.70 12.68
N PHE A 17 0.90 4.74 13.49
CA PHE A 17 0.20 5.07 14.75
C PHE A 17 1.18 5.66 15.77
N LEU A 18 2.37 5.09 15.94
CA LEU A 18 3.39 5.68 16.82
C LEU A 18 3.72 7.12 16.41
N ALA A 19 3.95 7.37 15.11
CA ALA A 19 4.15 8.72 14.57
C ALA A 19 2.96 9.67 14.84
N SER A 20 1.74 9.14 14.91
CA SER A 20 0.52 9.89 15.20
C SER A 20 0.32 10.24 16.68
N PHE A 21 0.93 9.56 17.64
CA PHE A 21 0.75 9.91 19.07
C PHE A 21 1.81 10.89 19.58
N ILE A 22 2.79 11.21 18.75
CA ILE A 22 3.88 12.10 19.11
C ILE A 22 3.51 13.51 18.66
N ASN A 23 3.37 14.42 19.61
CA ASN A 23 3.42 15.86 19.33
C ASN A 23 4.88 16.23 19.03
N GLY A 24 5.35 15.88 17.82
CA GLY A 24 6.65 16.27 17.31
C GLY A 24 6.72 17.77 17.01
N ARG A 25 7.90 18.26 16.63
CA ARG A 25 8.10 19.67 16.25
C ARG A 25 7.32 20.08 15.00
N SER A 26 6.93 19.11 14.17
CA SER A 26 6.20 19.34 12.93
C SER A 26 4.67 19.28 13.15
N PRO A 27 3.93 20.36 12.82
CA PRO A 27 2.51 20.48 13.13
C PRO A 27 1.61 19.52 12.32
N LEU A 28 2.13 18.94 11.23
CA LEU A 28 1.37 18.11 10.30
C LEU A 28 1.66 16.61 10.41
N LEU A 29 2.75 16.21 11.07
CA LEU A 29 3.14 14.80 11.17
C LEU A 29 2.11 13.96 11.94
N TYR A 30 1.48 14.55 12.96
CA TYR A 30 0.36 13.94 13.67
C TYR A 30 -0.79 13.57 12.71
N ILE A 31 -1.17 14.51 11.84
CA ILE A 31 -2.30 14.36 10.90
C ILE A 31 -1.93 13.33 9.82
N PHE A 32 -0.73 13.45 9.24
CA PHE A 32 -0.28 12.51 8.21
C PHE A 32 -0.02 11.11 8.75
N GLY A 33 0.44 10.98 10.00
CA GLY A 33 0.55 9.71 10.71
C GLY A 33 -0.80 9.03 10.89
N LYS A 34 -1.86 9.78 11.24
CA LYS A 34 -3.23 9.24 11.32
C LYS A 34 -3.74 8.75 9.97
N ILE A 35 -3.53 9.56 8.93
CA ILE A 35 -3.94 9.20 7.57
C ILE A 35 -3.20 7.95 7.11
N ALA A 36 -1.87 7.90 7.33
CA ALA A 36 -1.06 6.74 6.99
C ALA A 36 -1.48 5.49 7.77
N GLY A 37 -1.75 5.61 9.07
CA GLY A 37 -2.23 4.51 9.91
C GLY A 37 -3.61 4.00 9.48
N ALA A 38 -4.56 4.89 9.23
CA ALA A 38 -5.90 4.54 8.76
C ALA A 38 -5.87 3.90 7.35
N ALA A 39 -5.09 4.48 6.44
CA ALA A 39 -4.86 3.92 5.10
C ALA A 39 -4.18 2.55 5.18
N SER A 40 -3.27 2.35 6.14
CA SER A 40 -2.70 1.05 6.45
C SER A 40 -3.78 0.06 6.81
N ILE A 41 -4.66 0.41 7.75
CA ILE A 41 -5.75 -0.45 8.21
C ILE A 41 -6.66 -0.87 7.05
N ALA A 42 -7.09 0.09 6.25
CA ALA A 42 -7.89 -0.17 5.07
C ALA A 42 -7.15 -1.09 4.07
N THR A 43 -5.85 -0.90 3.89
CA THR A 43 -5.03 -1.68 2.95
C THR A 43 -4.95 -3.15 3.33
N TRP A 44 -4.61 -3.50 4.58
CA TRP A 44 -4.50 -4.91 4.95
C TRP A 44 -5.86 -5.61 5.01
N VAL A 45 -6.92 -4.91 5.41
CA VAL A 45 -8.31 -5.42 5.32
C VAL A 45 -8.69 -5.70 3.87
N TRP A 46 -8.44 -4.75 2.96
CA TRP A 46 -8.77 -4.90 1.54
C TRP A 46 -8.00 -6.04 0.88
N ILE A 47 -6.70 -6.16 1.16
CA ILE A 47 -5.88 -7.27 0.66
C ILE A 47 -6.40 -8.61 1.23
N GLY A 48 -6.80 -8.66 2.51
CA GLY A 48 -7.41 -9.85 3.11
C GLY A 48 -8.72 -10.28 2.42
N ILE A 49 -9.57 -9.31 2.05
CA ILE A 49 -10.78 -9.57 1.26
C ILE A 49 -10.40 -10.17 -0.10
N LEU A 50 -9.48 -9.54 -0.84
CA LEU A 50 -9.02 -10.03 -2.15
C LEU A 50 -8.47 -11.46 -2.07
N PHE A 51 -7.67 -11.79 -1.04
CA PHE A 51 -7.16 -13.15 -0.85
C PHE A 51 -8.26 -14.19 -0.65
N ARG A 52 -9.33 -13.85 0.09
CA ARG A 52 -10.46 -14.76 0.31
C ARG A 52 -11.18 -15.09 -1.00
N PHE A 53 -11.28 -14.12 -1.91
CA PHE A 53 -11.93 -14.31 -3.20
C PHE A 53 -11.00 -14.98 -4.24
N ASN A 54 -9.68 -14.84 -4.12
CA ASN A 54 -8.72 -15.51 -4.99
C ASN A 54 -8.81 -17.06 -4.93
N ASN A 55 -9.25 -17.63 -3.81
CA ASN A 55 -9.39 -19.09 -3.65
C ASN A 55 -10.68 -19.68 -4.25
N ARG A 56 -11.49 -18.89 -4.99
CA ARG A 56 -12.74 -19.36 -5.61
C ARG A 56 -12.77 -19.09 -7.12
N PRO A 57 -11.91 -19.76 -7.92
CA PRO A 57 -11.80 -19.52 -9.36
C PRO A 57 -13.09 -19.83 -10.16
N LEU A 58 -14.01 -20.62 -9.60
CA LEU A 58 -15.29 -20.98 -10.24
C LEU A 58 -16.45 -20.03 -9.87
N SER A 59 -16.19 -18.99 -9.08
CA SER A 59 -17.22 -18.04 -8.66
C SER A 59 -17.38 -16.95 -9.71
N THR A 60 -18.63 -16.64 -10.09
CA THR A 60 -18.99 -15.55 -11.03
C THR A 60 -18.90 -14.15 -10.41
N HIS A 61 -18.43 -14.04 -9.17
CA HIS A 61 -18.37 -12.79 -8.43
C HIS A 61 -17.37 -11.81 -9.09
N PRO A 62 -17.68 -10.52 -9.24
CA PRO A 62 -16.77 -9.56 -9.90
C PRO A 62 -15.41 -9.43 -9.19
N LEU A 63 -15.34 -9.74 -7.90
CA LEU A 63 -14.13 -9.69 -7.08
C LEU A 63 -13.16 -10.86 -7.33
N THR A 64 -13.58 -11.93 -8.01
CA THR A 64 -12.68 -13.03 -8.42
C THR A 64 -12.00 -12.77 -9.76
N ARG A 65 -12.40 -11.71 -10.47
CA ARG A 65 -11.81 -11.34 -11.76
C ARG A 65 -10.44 -10.70 -11.59
N SER A 66 -9.51 -11.06 -12.46
CA SER A 66 -8.13 -10.51 -12.50
C SER A 66 -8.12 -8.98 -12.57
N LEU A 67 -9.08 -8.37 -13.27
CA LEU A 67 -9.24 -6.93 -13.39
C LEU A 67 -9.53 -6.24 -12.04
N ALA A 68 -10.32 -6.86 -11.16
CA ALA A 68 -10.61 -6.31 -9.83
C ALA A 68 -9.38 -6.31 -8.92
N HIS A 69 -8.55 -7.35 -9.02
CA HIS A 69 -7.26 -7.41 -8.34
C HIS A 69 -6.29 -6.37 -8.90
N PHE A 70 -6.17 -6.27 -10.23
CA PHE A 70 -5.30 -5.31 -10.92
C PHE A 70 -5.63 -3.87 -10.52
N THR A 71 -6.89 -3.46 -10.68
CA THR A 71 -7.35 -2.11 -10.36
C THR A 71 -7.13 -1.76 -8.90
N SER A 72 -7.40 -2.71 -7.99
CA SER A 72 -7.14 -2.54 -6.56
C SER A 72 -5.67 -2.28 -6.25
N PHE A 73 -4.74 -3.06 -6.82
CA PHE A 73 -3.31 -2.90 -6.57
C PHE A 73 -2.73 -1.63 -7.21
N VAL A 74 -3.25 -1.19 -8.36
CA VAL A 74 -2.86 0.08 -8.99
C VAL A 74 -3.29 1.27 -8.13
N VAL A 75 -4.55 1.29 -7.70
CA VAL A 75 -5.08 2.37 -6.84
C VAL A 75 -4.32 2.42 -5.52
N LEU A 76 -4.09 1.27 -4.88
CA LEU A 76 -3.28 1.19 -3.67
C LEU A 76 -1.84 1.69 -3.91
N GLY A 77 -1.22 1.29 -5.02
CA GLY A 77 0.14 1.73 -5.37
C GLY A 77 0.27 3.24 -5.53
N LEU A 78 -0.72 3.91 -6.14
CA LEU A 78 -0.76 5.37 -6.28
C LEU A 78 -1.04 6.07 -4.94
N ALA A 79 -1.99 5.54 -4.15
CA ALA A 79 -2.29 6.09 -2.83
C ALA A 79 -1.08 6.04 -1.90
N TRP A 80 -0.38 4.91 -1.85
CA TRP A 80 0.83 4.74 -1.03
C TRP A 80 2.01 5.59 -1.51
N LEU A 81 2.11 5.85 -2.82
CA LEU A 81 3.09 6.82 -3.35
C LEU A 81 2.81 8.23 -2.80
N GLY A 82 1.56 8.68 -2.84
CA GLY A 82 1.16 9.98 -2.30
C GLY A 82 1.46 10.09 -0.81
N ILE A 83 1.06 9.08 -0.03
CA ILE A 83 1.34 9.01 1.42
C ILE A 83 2.85 9.02 1.69
N GLY A 84 3.65 8.27 0.93
CA GLY A 84 5.11 8.26 1.06
C GLY A 84 5.74 9.63 0.84
N ILE A 85 5.31 10.36 -0.20
CA ILE A 85 5.78 11.73 -0.47
C ILE A 85 5.40 12.64 0.69
N MET A 86 4.14 12.59 1.16
CA MET A 86 3.68 13.40 2.29
C MET A 86 4.51 13.13 3.55
N LEU A 87 4.81 11.87 3.87
CA LEU A 87 5.64 11.53 5.03
C LEU A 87 7.08 12.03 4.88
N VAL A 88 7.72 11.86 3.72
CA VAL A 88 9.11 12.35 3.49
C VAL A 88 9.21 13.86 3.66
N THR A 89 8.21 14.63 3.22
CA THR A 89 8.25 16.09 3.39
C THR A 89 8.34 16.51 4.85
N GLN A 90 7.82 15.69 5.77
CA GLN A 90 7.86 15.97 7.21
C GLN A 90 9.14 15.45 7.88
N VAL A 91 9.80 14.43 7.32
CA VAL A 91 11.06 13.86 7.85
C VAL A 91 12.16 14.91 7.99
N VAL A 92 12.25 15.86 7.06
CA VAL A 92 13.28 16.92 7.08
C VAL A 92 13.18 17.81 8.33
N PHE A 93 11.97 18.05 8.82
CA PHE A 93 11.73 18.89 9.99
C PHE A 93 12.05 18.16 11.31
N GLU A 94 11.74 16.86 11.39
CA GLU A 94 12.01 16.03 12.57
C GLU A 94 13.48 15.60 12.67
N CYS A 95 14.15 15.35 11.53
CA CYS A 95 15.54 14.89 11.50
C CYS A 95 16.59 15.97 11.79
N ARG A 96 16.22 17.24 11.92
CA ARG A 96 17.13 18.27 12.44
C ARG A 96 17.56 18.03 13.89
N SER A 97 16.75 17.30 14.66
CA SER A 97 17.00 17.05 16.09
C SER A 97 17.77 15.75 16.35
N LYS A 98 17.96 14.89 15.32
CA LYS A 98 18.61 13.56 15.40
C LYS A 98 18.07 12.64 16.53
N ASP A 99 16.79 12.79 16.86
CA ASP A 99 16.15 11.98 17.90
C ASP A 99 15.63 10.64 17.36
N LEU A 100 15.25 9.75 18.27
CA LEU A 100 14.57 8.47 17.98
C LEU A 100 13.35 8.65 17.04
N TRP A 101 12.73 9.83 17.07
CA TRP A 101 11.57 10.20 16.26
C TRP A 101 11.89 10.39 14.78
N CYS A 102 13.08 10.89 14.45
CA CYS A 102 13.58 10.95 13.08
C CYS A 102 13.71 9.55 12.48
N ALA A 103 14.18 8.57 13.26
CA ALA A 103 14.24 7.19 12.83
C ALA A 103 12.83 6.65 12.57
N ALA A 104 11.87 6.83 13.50
CA ALA A 104 10.50 6.37 13.34
C ALA A 104 9.79 6.98 12.12
N SER A 105 9.93 8.28 11.87
CA SER A 105 9.35 8.95 10.69
C SER A 105 10.00 8.46 9.39
N SER A 106 11.32 8.23 9.39
CA SER A 106 12.05 7.72 8.24
C SER A 106 11.66 6.26 7.92
N PHE A 107 11.50 5.43 8.95
CA PHE A 107 10.98 4.07 8.80
C PHE A 107 9.56 4.06 8.25
N SER A 108 8.67 4.92 8.76
CA SER A 108 7.30 5.02 8.26
C SER A 108 7.23 5.48 6.80
N ALA A 109 8.05 6.46 6.41
CA ALA A 109 8.14 6.88 5.01
C ALA A 109 8.64 5.75 4.10
N THR A 110 9.70 5.05 4.53
CA THR A 110 10.27 3.91 3.78
C THR A 110 9.26 2.78 3.64
N LEU A 111 8.54 2.44 4.71
CA LEU A 111 7.50 1.42 4.70
C LEU A 111 6.34 1.78 3.77
N ALA A 112 5.95 3.06 3.70
CA ALA A 112 4.95 3.52 2.73
C ALA A 112 5.41 3.31 1.28
N PHE A 113 6.66 3.65 0.94
CA PHE A 113 7.21 3.39 -0.40
C PHE A 113 7.34 1.90 -0.71
N LEU A 114 7.79 1.09 0.25
CA LEU A 114 7.90 -0.36 0.07
C LEU A 114 6.53 -0.98 -0.17
N THR A 115 5.51 -0.57 0.58
CA THR A 115 4.13 -1.02 0.40
C THR A 115 3.63 -0.67 -1.00
N GLY A 116 3.80 0.58 -1.45
CA GLY A 116 3.43 1.00 -2.81
C GLY A 116 4.20 0.24 -3.90
N THR A 117 5.49 -0.02 -3.68
CA THR A 117 6.35 -0.76 -4.61
C THR A 117 5.92 -2.22 -4.73
N PHE A 118 5.61 -2.90 -3.61
CA PHE A 118 5.10 -4.27 -3.63
C PHE A 118 3.70 -4.37 -4.22
N CYS A 119 2.84 -3.37 -4.03
CA CYS A 119 1.56 -3.29 -4.72
C CYS A 119 1.76 -3.18 -6.25
N LYS A 120 2.68 -2.32 -6.71
CA LYS A 120 3.01 -2.17 -8.13
C LYS A 120 3.63 -3.43 -8.76
N PHE A 121 4.53 -4.12 -8.07
CA PHE A 121 5.14 -5.36 -8.61
C PHE A 121 4.19 -6.57 -8.65
N ASN A 122 3.12 -6.58 -7.84
CA ASN A 122 2.08 -7.60 -7.99
C ASN A 122 1.33 -7.49 -9.33
N VAL A 123 1.25 -6.29 -9.90
CA VAL A 123 0.51 -6.01 -11.14
C VAL A 123 1.05 -6.79 -12.35
N PRO A 124 2.35 -6.70 -12.72
CA PRO A 124 2.89 -7.46 -13.85
C PRO A 124 2.94 -8.96 -13.59
N LEU A 125 3.16 -9.39 -12.33
CA LEU A 125 3.21 -10.81 -11.99
C LEU A 125 1.85 -11.50 -12.15
N PHE A 126 0.76 -10.82 -11.75
CA PHE A 126 -0.60 -11.30 -11.96
C PHE A 126 -0.95 -11.38 -13.45
N PHE A 127 -0.47 -10.40 -14.24
CA PHE A 127 -0.67 -10.36 -15.69
C PHE A 127 0.05 -11.51 -16.40
N ILE A 128 1.28 -11.85 -15.99
CA ILE A 128 2.06 -12.94 -16.60
C ILE A 128 1.53 -14.32 -16.19
N TYR A 129 1.09 -14.51 -14.95
CA TYR A 129 0.67 -15.83 -14.44
C TYR A 129 -0.80 -16.19 -14.69
N LEU A 130 -1.72 -15.22 -14.79
CA LEU A 130 -3.16 -15.48 -14.95
C LEU A 130 -3.75 -15.07 -16.32
N SER A 131 -2.97 -14.39 -17.18
CA SER A 131 -3.42 -14.02 -18.54
C SER A 131 -3.83 -15.19 -19.44
N PRO A 132 -3.27 -16.41 -19.39
CA PRO A 132 -3.74 -17.45 -20.29
C PRO A 132 -5.14 -17.99 -19.95
N PHE A 133 -5.73 -17.62 -18.80
CA PHE A 133 -6.91 -18.31 -18.28
C PHE A 133 -8.20 -17.49 -18.13
N THR A 134 -8.19 -16.14 -18.16
CA THR A 134 -9.41 -15.41 -17.73
C THR A 134 -9.92 -14.22 -18.54
N ASP A 135 -9.16 -13.46 -19.36
CA ASP A 135 -9.77 -12.33 -20.10
C ASP A 135 -8.99 -11.89 -21.36
N PHE A 136 -9.43 -12.37 -22.54
CA PHE A 136 -8.88 -11.97 -23.86
C PHE A 136 -9.14 -10.48 -24.20
N ASN A 137 -10.20 -9.89 -23.66
CA ASN A 137 -10.56 -8.48 -23.90
C ASN A 137 -9.63 -7.48 -23.21
N PHE A 138 -8.98 -7.86 -22.10
CA PHE A 138 -8.08 -6.95 -21.37
C PHE A 138 -6.70 -6.85 -22.00
N VAL A 139 -6.21 -7.95 -22.61
CA VAL A 139 -4.95 -7.95 -23.39
C VAL A 139 -5.05 -6.97 -24.56
N LEU A 140 -6.21 -6.90 -25.22
CA LEU A 140 -6.45 -5.96 -26.31
C LEU A 140 -6.44 -4.50 -25.85
N PHE A 141 -7.03 -4.17 -24.70
CA PHE A 141 -7.13 -2.80 -24.18
C PHE A 141 -5.79 -2.21 -23.72
N VAL A 142 -4.82 -3.06 -23.33
CA VAL A 142 -3.47 -2.61 -22.92
C VAL A 142 -2.51 -2.53 -24.11
N LEU A 143 -2.78 -3.26 -25.19
CA LEU A 143 -1.98 -3.26 -26.43
C LEU A 143 -2.49 -2.27 -27.49
N SER A 144 -3.60 -1.56 -27.23
CA SER A 144 -4.13 -0.48 -28.08
C SER A 144 -3.87 0.89 -27.47
#